data_AF-A0A975RK21-F1
#
_entry.id   AF-A0A975RK21-F1
#
_cell.length_a   1.000
_cell.length_b   1.000
_cell.length_c   1.000
_cell.angle_alpha   90.00
_cell.angle_beta   90.00
_cell.angle_gamma   90.00
#
_symmetry.space_group_name_H-M   'P 1'
#
loop_
_entity.id
_entity.type
_entity.pdbx_description
1 polymer ?
#
loop_
_entity_poly.entity_id
_entity_poly.type
_entity_poly.pdbx_seq_one_letter_code
_entity_poly.pdbx_strand_id
1 'polypeptide(L)'
;MAGDVSRARRYPLNSIHGTVRAMRHSIHHTSLDAKKARILINALVDCAKAGIKPSFSTTQMLRGLSFYLECGSFHNKSWRTYHRASEAAKLVIASGDKNWKSRVTFEHVRPLSKMYQMFLDERATLTLERAAFIIGEYPPVLITMEEELRMAKLGFSAEGTPEQRYAEIPFSGFSLRSDGAMPG
;
A
#
# COMPACT_ATOMS: atom_id res chain seq x y z
N MET A 1 -6.80 24.09 37.73
CA MET A 1 -7.05 22.63 37.66
C MET A 1 -6.98 22.23 36.21
N ALA A 2 -5.94 21.49 35.83
CA ALA A 2 -5.69 21.03 34.47
C ALA A 2 -5.95 19.52 34.40
N GLY A 3 -6.57 19.07 33.30
CA GLY A 3 -6.75 17.66 32.93
C GLY A 3 -7.27 17.65 31.49
N ASP A 4 -6.38 17.74 30.51
CA ASP A 4 -5.77 16.62 29.78
C ASP A 4 -6.80 15.80 28.97
N VAL A 5 -6.96 16.18 27.71
CA VAL A 5 -7.76 15.48 26.70
C VAL A 5 -6.81 14.98 25.61
N SER A 6 -5.96 14.03 25.97
CA SER A 6 -5.11 13.30 25.03
C SER A 6 -5.73 11.93 24.74
N ARG A 7 -6.77 11.90 23.89
CA ARG A 7 -7.36 10.64 23.39
C ARG A 7 -6.51 10.08 22.25
N ALA A 8 -5.26 9.74 22.56
CA ALA A 8 -4.41 8.95 21.67
C ALA A 8 -5.00 7.54 21.58
N ARG A 9 -5.51 7.16 20.41
CA ARG A 9 -5.80 5.76 20.09
C ARG A 9 -4.47 5.02 20.08
N ARG A 10 -4.11 4.44 21.23
CA ARG A 10 -2.99 3.52 21.35
C ARG A 10 -3.36 2.27 20.56
N TYR A 11 -2.74 2.08 19.39
CA TYR A 11 -2.66 0.74 18.81
C TYR A 11 -1.63 -0.02 19.65
N PRO A 12 -2.00 -1.12 20.32
CA PRO A 12 -1.07 -1.86 21.14
C PRO A 12 -0.01 -2.50 20.25
N LEU A 13 1.20 -1.97 20.33
CA LEU A 13 2.42 -2.71 20.01
C LEU A 13 2.53 -3.80 21.08
N ASN A 14 1.94 -4.98 20.86
CA ASN A 14 2.47 -6.28 21.27
C ASN A 14 1.55 -7.44 20.84
N SER A 15 2.19 -8.43 20.22
CA SER A 15 1.76 -9.82 19.97
C SER A 15 0.45 -10.07 19.23
N ILE A 16 0.52 -10.22 17.91
CA ILE A 16 -0.31 -11.20 17.19
C ILE A 16 0.60 -12.02 16.29
N HIS A 17 0.64 -13.33 16.54
CA HIS A 17 1.17 -14.36 15.65
C HIS A 17 0.30 -14.47 14.39
N GLY A 18 0.30 -13.42 13.57
CA GLY A 18 -0.08 -13.47 12.18
C GLY A 18 1.15 -13.02 11.43
N THR A 19 1.85 -13.93 10.76
CA THR A 19 2.86 -13.64 9.73
C THR A 19 2.28 -12.63 8.74
N VAL A 20 2.42 -11.34 9.06
CA VAL A 20 2.27 -10.24 8.12
C VAL A 20 3.17 -10.60 6.97
N ARG A 21 2.64 -10.66 5.75
CA ARG A 21 3.47 -11.00 4.60
C ARG A 21 4.60 -9.98 4.59
N ALA A 22 5.82 -10.43 4.90
CA ALA A 22 6.99 -9.57 4.93
C ALA A 22 7.02 -8.79 3.60
N MET A 23 7.33 -7.49 3.67
CA MET A 23 7.65 -6.70 2.48
C MET A 23 8.52 -7.58 1.58
N ARG A 24 8.09 -7.81 0.33
CA ARG A 24 8.81 -8.74 -0.56
C ARG A 24 10.26 -8.32 -0.75
N HIS A 25 10.51 -7.02 -0.63
CA HIS A 25 11.83 -6.44 -0.67
C HIS A 25 12.10 -5.58 0.56
N SER A 26 13.27 -5.83 1.16
CA SER A 26 13.72 -5.14 2.36
C SER A 26 14.39 -3.83 2.02
N ILE A 27 14.03 -2.78 2.76
CA ILE A 27 14.73 -1.49 2.74
C ILE A 27 16.16 -1.59 3.27
N HIS A 28 16.58 -2.69 3.89
CA HIS A 28 17.93 -2.86 4.44
C HIS A 28 18.91 -3.53 3.46
N HIS A 29 18.46 -3.87 2.24
CA HIS A 29 19.35 -4.43 1.23
C HIS A 29 20.44 -3.42 0.81
N THR A 30 21.55 -3.92 0.29
CA THR A 30 22.69 -3.10 -0.18
C THR A 30 22.50 -2.53 -1.59
N SER A 31 21.38 -2.84 -2.25
CA SER A 31 21.13 -2.45 -3.64
C SER A 31 20.90 -0.94 -3.75
N LEU A 32 21.13 -0.38 -4.94
CA LEU A 32 20.87 1.03 -5.20
C LEU A 32 19.39 1.38 -4.97
N ASP A 33 18.47 0.51 -5.35
CA ASP A 33 17.03 0.74 -5.15
C ASP A 33 16.64 0.69 -3.66
N ALA A 34 17.26 -0.18 -2.86
CA ALA A 34 17.08 -0.15 -1.41
C ALA A 34 17.59 1.15 -0.77
N LYS A 35 18.75 1.65 -1.23
CA LYS A 35 19.28 2.96 -0.80
C LYS A 35 18.32 4.09 -1.14
N LYS A 36 17.79 4.12 -2.38
CA LYS A 36 16.79 5.10 -2.82
C LYS A 36 15.52 5.01 -1.98
N ALA A 37 15.04 3.80 -1.69
CA ALA A 37 13.87 3.60 -0.85
C ALA A 37 14.05 4.19 0.55
N ARG A 38 15.20 3.94 1.20
CA ARG A 38 15.51 4.54 2.51
C ARG A 38 15.51 6.07 2.47
N ILE A 39 16.12 6.66 1.44
CA ILE A 39 16.16 8.13 1.27
C ILE A 39 14.74 8.69 1.12
N LEU A 40 13.92 8.08 0.25
CA LEU A 40 12.55 8.55 0.02
C LEU A 40 11.65 8.37 1.24
N ILE A 41 11.79 7.26 1.98
CA ILE A 41 11.02 7.04 3.22
C ILE A 41 11.43 8.06 4.27
N ASN A 42 12.73 8.29 4.47
CA ASN A 42 13.20 9.32 5.40
C ASN A 42 12.66 10.71 5.04
N ALA A 43 12.69 11.09 3.75
CA ALA A 43 12.11 12.36 3.31
C ALA A 43 10.60 12.46 3.63
N LEU A 44 9.83 11.39 3.44
CA LEU A 44 8.41 11.36 3.81
C LEU A 44 8.20 11.47 5.33
N VAL A 45 9.04 10.78 6.11
CA VAL A 45 9.03 10.84 7.58
C VAL A 45 9.34 12.26 8.06
N ASP A 46 10.35 12.91 7.49
CA ASP A 46 10.72 14.28 7.83
C ASP A 46 9.60 15.27 7.47
N CYS A 47 8.98 15.12 6.29
CA CYS A 47 7.79 15.90 5.92
C CYS A 47 6.64 15.68 6.93
N ALA A 48 6.39 14.44 7.35
CA ALA A 48 5.32 14.14 8.30
C ALA A 48 5.62 14.72 9.70
N LYS A 49 6.87 14.64 10.15
CA LYS A 49 7.34 15.27 11.40
C LYS A 49 7.20 16.79 11.38
N ALA A 50 7.44 17.40 10.23
CA ALA A 50 7.21 18.83 10.00
C ALA A 50 5.72 19.20 9.82
N GLY A 51 4.78 18.24 9.84
CA GLY A 51 3.36 18.49 9.69
C GLY A 51 2.93 18.87 8.27
N ILE A 52 3.73 18.54 7.25
CA ILE A 52 3.41 18.81 5.85
C ILE A 52 2.20 17.98 5.44
N LYS A 53 1.20 18.62 4.81
CA LYS A 53 -0.02 17.94 4.36
C LYS A 53 0.24 17.06 3.13
N PRO A 54 -0.59 16.03 2.88
CA PRO A 54 -0.50 15.24 1.65
C PRO A 54 -0.52 16.14 0.41
N SER A 55 0.39 15.87 -0.51
CA SER A 55 0.53 16.55 -1.80
C SER A 55 0.71 15.55 -2.94
N PHE A 56 0.65 16.04 -4.18
CA PHE A 56 0.97 15.24 -5.37
C PHE A 56 2.35 14.57 -5.24
N SER A 57 3.37 15.31 -4.80
CA SER A 57 4.73 14.77 -4.64
C SER A 57 4.80 13.64 -3.61
N THR A 58 4.20 13.82 -2.43
CA THR A 58 4.17 12.75 -1.41
C THR A 58 3.42 11.50 -1.90
N THR A 59 2.35 11.70 -2.67
CA THR A 59 1.57 10.62 -3.27
C THR A 59 2.40 9.84 -4.30
N GLN A 60 3.17 10.53 -5.15
CA GLN A 60 4.04 9.89 -6.12
C GLN A 60 5.21 9.14 -5.47
N MET A 61 5.77 9.68 -4.38
CA MET A 61 6.79 8.98 -3.59
C MET A 61 6.23 7.69 -2.98
N LEU A 62 5.04 7.74 -2.36
CA LEU A 62 4.38 6.57 -1.79
C LEU A 62 4.05 5.52 -2.85
N ARG A 63 3.56 5.95 -4.02
CA ARG A 63 3.33 5.07 -5.18
C ARG A 63 4.60 4.33 -5.57
N GLY A 64 5.70 5.06 -5.77
CA GLY A 64 7.00 4.47 -6.13
C GLY A 64 7.54 3.51 -5.07
N LEU A 65 7.46 3.90 -3.80
CA LEU A 65 7.89 3.08 -2.68
C LEU A 65 7.08 1.78 -2.55
N SER A 66 5.77 1.86 -2.78
CA SER A 66 4.90 0.68 -2.77
C SER A 66 5.32 -0.34 -3.84
N PHE A 67 5.70 0.12 -5.04
CA PHE A 67 6.26 -0.77 -6.08
C PHE A 67 7.61 -1.34 -5.68
N TYR A 68 8.48 -0.54 -5.09
CA TYR A 68 9.78 -1.03 -4.63
C TYR A 68 9.61 -2.12 -3.57
N LEU A 69 8.77 -1.92 -2.56
CA LEU A 69 8.57 -2.90 -1.49
C LEU A 69 7.96 -4.20 -2.02
N GLU A 70 7.20 -4.14 -3.11
CA GLU A 70 6.51 -5.30 -3.68
C GLU A 70 7.31 -6.02 -4.79
N CYS A 71 8.10 -5.29 -5.58
CA CYS A 71 8.81 -5.81 -6.76
C CYS A 71 10.32 -5.57 -6.77
N GLY A 72 10.86 -4.86 -5.79
CA GLY A 72 12.30 -4.60 -5.65
C GLY A 72 12.82 -3.53 -6.60
N SER A 73 11.94 -2.90 -7.37
CA SER A 73 12.25 -1.82 -8.30
C SER A 73 11.15 -0.76 -8.31
N PHE A 74 11.52 0.49 -8.61
CA PHE A 74 10.57 1.60 -8.76
C PHE A 74 9.85 1.62 -10.13
N HIS A 75 10.24 0.73 -11.04
CA HIS A 75 9.69 0.71 -12.39
C HIS A 75 8.52 -0.25 -12.47
N ASN A 76 7.45 0.20 -13.11
CA ASN A 76 6.29 -0.63 -13.44
C ASN A 76 6.56 -1.64 -14.58
N LYS A 77 7.81 -1.96 -14.94
CA LYS A 77 8.13 -2.83 -16.09
C LYS A 77 7.53 -4.24 -15.99
N SER A 78 7.07 -4.62 -14.80
CA SER A 78 6.53 -5.94 -14.48
C SER A 78 5.02 -6.10 -14.70
N TRP A 79 4.28 -5.19 -15.37
CA TRP A 79 2.82 -5.34 -15.56
C TRP A 79 2.36 -6.76 -15.94
N ARG A 80 3.09 -7.46 -16.84
CA ARG A 80 2.75 -8.83 -17.27
C ARG A 80 3.02 -9.90 -16.22
N THR A 81 4.03 -9.68 -15.39
CA THR A 81 4.52 -10.65 -14.39
C THR A 81 4.15 -10.20 -12.98
N TYR A 82 3.32 -9.17 -12.86
CA TYR A 82 2.91 -8.62 -11.58
C TYR A 82 2.00 -9.64 -10.91
N HIS A 83 2.48 -10.18 -9.80
CA HIS A 83 1.85 -11.36 -9.21
C HIS A 83 0.52 -11.02 -8.55
N ARG A 84 0.30 -9.79 -8.06
CA ARG A 84 -1.01 -9.35 -7.55
C ARG A 84 -1.82 -8.70 -8.66
N ALA A 85 -2.33 -9.51 -9.56
CA ALA A 85 -3.27 -9.09 -10.59
C ALA A 85 -4.65 -9.71 -10.32
N SER A 86 -5.73 -8.94 -10.52
CA SER A 86 -7.09 -9.46 -10.51
C SER A 86 -7.28 -10.49 -11.63
N GLU A 87 -8.27 -11.37 -11.51
CA GLU A 87 -8.58 -12.33 -12.57
C GLU A 87 -8.92 -11.62 -13.89
N ALA A 88 -9.65 -10.51 -13.83
CA ALA A 88 -9.96 -9.72 -15.01
C ALA A 88 -8.71 -9.10 -15.64
N ALA A 89 -7.78 -8.57 -14.84
CA ALA A 89 -6.52 -8.04 -15.35
C ALA A 89 -5.66 -9.15 -15.98
N LYS A 90 -5.61 -10.34 -15.38
CA LYS A 90 -4.92 -11.51 -15.95
C LYS A 90 -5.48 -11.86 -17.33
N LEU A 91 -6.81 -11.87 -17.49
CA LEU A 91 -7.46 -12.13 -18.78
C LEU A 91 -7.13 -11.06 -19.82
N VAL A 92 -7.16 -9.78 -19.44
CA VAL A 92 -6.78 -8.67 -20.33
C VAL A 92 -5.32 -8.81 -20.78
N ILE A 93 -4.40 -9.16 -19.89
CA ILE A 93 -2.99 -9.38 -20.21
C ILE A 93 -2.82 -10.60 -21.14
N ALA A 94 -3.51 -11.69 -20.83
CA ALA A 94 -3.44 -12.96 -21.57
C ALA A 94 -4.02 -12.84 -22.99
N SER A 95 -4.91 -11.87 -23.25
CA SER A 95 -5.48 -11.63 -24.57
C SER A 95 -4.46 -11.35 -25.67
N GLY A 96 -3.25 -10.88 -25.30
CA GLY A 96 -2.19 -10.56 -26.26
C GLY A 96 -2.39 -9.25 -27.04
N ASP A 97 -3.45 -8.49 -26.77
CA ASP A 97 -3.75 -7.21 -27.44
C ASP A 97 -2.60 -6.21 -27.26
N LYS A 98 -2.09 -5.60 -28.35
CA LYS A 98 -1.01 -4.60 -28.28
C LYS A 98 -1.34 -3.42 -27.34
N ASN A 99 -2.62 -3.11 -27.18
CA ASN A 99 -3.11 -1.98 -26.40
C ASN A 99 -3.62 -2.37 -25.00
N TRP A 100 -3.44 -3.62 -24.54
CA TRP A 100 -3.99 -4.07 -23.24
C TRP A 100 -3.59 -3.18 -22.06
N LYS A 101 -2.43 -2.51 -22.11
CA LYS A 101 -1.93 -1.64 -21.03
C LYS A 101 -2.86 -0.45 -20.72
N SER A 102 -3.62 0.05 -21.69
CA SER A 102 -4.58 1.15 -21.44
C SER A 102 -5.85 0.67 -20.72
N ARG A 103 -6.03 -0.65 -20.61
CA ARG A 103 -7.20 -1.29 -20.02
C ARG A 103 -6.98 -1.76 -18.59
N VAL A 104 -5.78 -1.55 -18.05
CA VAL A 104 -5.40 -1.93 -16.70
C VAL A 104 -4.73 -0.77 -15.98
N THR A 105 -4.79 -0.78 -14.65
CA THR A 105 -4.16 0.19 -13.78
C THR A 105 -3.73 -0.46 -12.47
N PHE A 106 -2.89 0.25 -11.71
CA PHE A 106 -2.58 -0.13 -10.34
C PHE A 106 -3.49 0.60 -9.38
N GLU A 107 -4.23 -0.19 -8.62
CA GLU A 107 -5.07 0.24 -7.52
C GLU A 107 -4.31 0.14 -6.20
N HIS A 108 -4.40 1.18 -5.39
CA HIS A 108 -3.87 1.21 -4.03
C HIS A 108 -5.03 1.06 -3.05
N VAL A 109 -5.18 -0.16 -2.54
CA VAL A 109 -6.29 -0.55 -1.67
C VAL A 109 -6.29 0.18 -0.32
N ARG A 110 -5.14 0.68 0.13
CA ARG A 110 -5.11 1.84 1.04
C ARG A 110 -4.93 3.10 0.20
N PRO A 111 -5.86 4.08 0.19
CA PRO A 111 -5.65 5.32 -0.53
C PRO A 111 -4.34 5.98 -0.09
N LEU A 112 -3.53 6.44 -1.04
CA LEU A 112 -2.20 6.99 -0.75
C LEU A 112 -2.24 8.20 0.19
N SER A 113 -3.30 9.01 0.10
CA SER A 113 -3.55 10.11 1.03
C SER A 113 -3.78 9.64 2.46
N LYS A 114 -4.56 8.57 2.66
CA LYS A 114 -4.78 7.94 3.98
C LYS A 114 -3.50 7.27 4.51
N MET A 115 -2.72 6.65 3.62
CA MET A 115 -1.40 6.12 3.97
C MET A 115 -0.47 7.22 4.50
N TYR A 116 -0.43 8.37 3.84
CA TYR A 116 0.34 9.52 4.35
C TYR A 116 -0.26 10.11 5.63
N GLN A 117 -1.59 10.13 5.76
CA GLN A 117 -2.25 10.57 6.99
C GLN A 117 -1.81 9.74 8.20
N MET A 118 -1.62 8.42 8.05
CA MET A 118 -1.07 7.58 9.12
C MET A 118 0.34 8.02 9.56
N PHE A 119 1.16 8.52 8.62
CA PHE A 119 2.47 9.06 8.98
C PHE A 119 2.32 10.33 9.84
N LEU A 120 1.36 11.19 9.49
CA LEU A 120 1.06 12.41 10.25
C LEU A 120 0.50 12.10 11.63
N ASP A 121 -0.33 11.08 11.75
CA ASP A 121 -0.93 10.65 13.01
C ASP A 121 0.13 10.02 13.94
N GLU A 122 1.10 9.29 13.39
CA GLU A 122 2.18 8.65 14.12
C GLU A 122 3.47 9.50 14.22
N ARG A 123 3.45 10.75 13.74
CA ARG A 123 4.66 11.56 13.50
C ARG A 123 5.62 11.72 14.69
N ALA A 124 5.09 11.67 15.92
CA ALA A 124 5.90 11.78 17.14
C ALA A 124 6.83 10.58 17.35
N THR A 125 6.42 9.39 16.89
CA THR A 125 7.13 8.12 17.08
C THR A 125 7.47 7.44 15.76
N LEU A 126 7.22 8.10 14.62
CA LEU A 126 7.41 7.51 13.30
C LEU A 126 8.88 7.23 13.01
N THR A 127 9.21 5.94 12.88
CA THR A 127 10.52 5.44 12.45
C THR A 127 10.51 5.07 10.98
N LEU A 128 11.70 4.86 10.41
CA LEU A 128 11.89 4.38 9.05
C LEU A 128 11.21 3.02 8.84
N GLU A 129 11.38 2.10 9.79
CA GLU A 129 10.82 0.75 9.75
C GLU A 129 9.29 0.77 9.85
N ARG A 130 8.74 1.64 10.71
CA ARG A 130 7.29 1.81 10.83
C ARG A 130 6.69 2.40 9.56
N ALA A 131 7.33 3.39 8.96
CA ALA A 131 6.91 3.96 7.68
C ALA A 131 6.95 2.91 6.55
N ALA A 132 8.03 2.13 6.46
CA ALA A 132 8.15 1.03 5.49
C ALA A 132 7.04 -0.01 5.68
N PHE A 133 6.75 -0.37 6.93
CA PHE A 133 5.64 -1.28 7.26
C PHE A 133 4.29 -0.74 6.78
N ILE A 134 3.95 0.52 7.10
CA ILE A 134 2.67 1.13 6.69
C ILE A 134 2.52 1.15 5.16
N ILE A 135 3.60 1.40 4.42
CA ILE A 135 3.58 1.38 2.95
C ILE A 135 3.38 -0.05 2.42
N GLY A 136 4.10 -1.01 2.99
CA GLY A 136 4.14 -2.39 2.50
C GLY A 136 2.98 -3.28 2.95
N GLU A 137 2.19 -2.86 3.92
CA GLU A 137 1.11 -3.67 4.51
C GLU A 137 0.03 -4.05 3.48
N TYR A 138 -0.37 -3.09 2.64
CA TYR A 138 -1.36 -3.27 1.58
C TYR A 138 -0.78 -2.81 0.24
N PRO A 139 0.02 -3.66 -0.44
CA PRO A 139 0.69 -3.31 -1.68
C PRO A 139 -0.31 -3.13 -2.84
N PRO A 140 0.08 -2.47 -3.93
CA PRO A 140 -0.82 -2.22 -5.04
C PRO A 140 -1.24 -3.51 -5.74
N VAL A 141 -2.43 -3.49 -6.33
CA VAL A 141 -2.98 -4.59 -7.13
C VAL A 141 -3.24 -4.10 -8.54
N LEU A 142 -2.86 -4.92 -9.51
CA LEU A 142 -3.13 -4.65 -10.89
C LEU A 142 -4.56 -5.07 -11.21
N ILE A 143 -5.38 -4.11 -11.62
CA ILE A 143 -6.81 -4.31 -11.93
C ILE A 143 -7.12 -3.75 -13.31
N THR A 144 -8.31 -4.05 -13.81
CA THR A 144 -8.85 -3.42 -15.03
C THR A 144 -9.36 -2.01 -14.75
N MET A 145 -9.45 -1.17 -15.79
CA MET A 145 -10.09 0.14 -15.70
C MET A 145 -11.57 0.04 -15.31
N GLU A 146 -12.24 -1.06 -15.64
CA GLU A 146 -13.63 -1.31 -15.25
C GLU A 146 -13.75 -1.58 -13.75
N GLU A 147 -12.86 -2.41 -13.20
CA GLU A 147 -12.76 -2.62 -11.75
C GLU A 147 -12.49 -1.30 -11.02
N GLU A 148 -11.56 -0.47 -11.51
CA GLU A 148 -11.27 0.85 -10.94
C GLU A 148 -12.51 1.74 -10.89
N LEU A 149 -13.25 1.83 -12.00
CA LEU A 149 -14.49 2.62 -12.05
C LEU A 149 -15.56 2.10 -11.10
N ARG A 150 -15.65 0.77 -10.92
CA ARG A 150 -16.57 0.16 -9.96
C ARG A 150 -16.17 0.49 -8.52
N MET A 151 -14.88 0.39 -8.18
CA MET A 151 -14.36 0.77 -6.87
C MET A 151 -14.65 2.25 -6.57
N ALA A 152 -14.44 3.13 -7.54
CA ALA A 152 -14.77 4.55 -7.40
C ALA A 152 -16.27 4.78 -7.13
N LYS A 153 -17.16 4.08 -7.83
CA LYS A 153 -18.63 4.16 -7.61
C LYS A 153 -19.06 3.70 -6.22
N LEU A 154 -18.33 2.75 -5.63
CA LEU A 154 -18.56 2.28 -4.27
C LEU A 154 -17.97 3.20 -3.19
N GLY A 155 -17.35 4.33 -3.57
CA GLY A 155 -16.75 5.31 -2.65
C GLY A 155 -15.33 4.97 -2.18
N PHE A 156 -14.73 3.92 -2.75
CA PHE A 156 -13.41 3.43 -2.33
C PHE A 156 -12.23 4.27 -2.82
N SER A 157 -12.48 5.31 -3.61
CA SER A 157 -11.47 6.28 -4.03
C SER A 157 -10.93 7.14 -2.88
N ALA A 158 -11.71 7.28 -1.80
CA ALA A 158 -11.35 8.08 -0.63
C ALA A 158 -11.49 7.35 0.71
N GLU A 159 -12.42 6.38 0.80
CA GLU A 159 -12.78 5.70 2.05
C GLU A 159 -12.73 4.17 1.90
N GLY A 160 -13.12 3.47 2.97
CA GLY A 160 -13.18 2.00 3.04
C GLY A 160 -11.89 1.35 3.52
N THR A 161 -12.02 0.21 4.19
CA THR A 161 -10.86 -0.54 4.67
C THR A 161 -10.22 -1.34 3.53
N PRO A 162 -8.91 -1.62 3.61
CA PRO A 162 -8.26 -2.47 2.63
C PRO A 162 -8.93 -3.85 2.46
N GLU A 163 -9.44 -4.44 3.54
CA GLU A 163 -10.13 -5.74 3.53
C GLU A 163 -11.42 -5.66 2.71
N GLN A 164 -12.25 -4.65 2.94
CA GLN A 164 -13.49 -4.42 2.19
C GLN A 164 -13.19 -4.23 0.70
N ARG A 165 -12.18 -3.41 0.39
CA ARG A 165 -11.79 -3.13 -0.98
C ARG A 165 -11.24 -4.35 -1.71
N TYR A 166 -10.50 -5.19 -1.00
CA TYR A 166 -10.01 -6.43 -1.60
C TYR A 166 -11.09 -7.48 -1.78
N ALA A 167 -12.07 -7.59 -0.89
CA ALA A 167 -13.20 -8.49 -1.08
C ALA A 167 -13.94 -8.21 -2.40
N GLU A 168 -13.90 -6.96 -2.84
CA GLU A 168 -14.52 -6.52 -4.09
C GLU A 168 -13.68 -6.84 -5.33
N ILE A 169 -12.38 -7.08 -5.23
CA ILE A 169 -11.51 -7.34 -6.39
C ILE A 169 -11.27 -8.86 -6.48
N PRO A 170 -11.80 -9.58 -7.49
CA PRO A 170 -11.56 -11.01 -7.60
C PRO A 170 -10.08 -11.31 -7.86
N PHE A 171 -9.43 -12.05 -6.95
CA PHE A 171 -8.08 -12.56 -7.15
C PHE A 171 -7.98 -14.03 -6.71
N SER A 172 -7.40 -14.87 -7.57
CA SER A 172 -7.03 -16.25 -7.26
C SER A 172 -5.57 -16.34 -6.79
N GLY A 173 -5.29 -17.25 -5.85
CA GLY A 173 -3.92 -17.55 -5.39
C GLY A 173 -3.32 -16.55 -4.40
N PHE A 174 -4.13 -15.62 -3.88
CA PHE A 174 -3.76 -14.72 -2.78
C PHE A 174 -4.88 -14.74 -1.74
N SER A 175 -4.52 -14.75 -0.45
CA SER A 175 -5.46 -14.59 0.66
C SER A 175 -4.94 -13.46 1.56
N LEU A 176 -5.86 -12.65 2.06
CA LEU A 176 -5.60 -11.70 3.12
C LEU A 176 -5.75 -12.45 4.43
N ARG A 177 -4.80 -12.28 5.35
CA ARG A 177 -4.83 -12.94 6.66
C ARG A 177 -5.85 -12.34 7.62
N SER A 178 -7.10 -12.24 7.19
CA SER A 178 -8.28 -12.22 8.06
C SER A 178 -9.04 -13.55 8.04
N ASP A 179 -8.73 -14.47 7.12
CA ASP A 179 -9.34 -15.83 7.08
C ASP A 179 -8.76 -16.80 8.14
N GLY A 180 -7.79 -16.34 8.95
CA GLY A 180 -7.00 -17.18 9.85
C GLY A 180 -7.31 -17.03 11.34
N ALA A 181 -8.40 -16.35 11.73
CA ALA A 181 -8.76 -16.15 13.13
C ALA A 181 -10.26 -16.43 13.37
N MET A 182 -10.65 -17.69 13.24
CA MET A 182 -11.75 -18.24 14.02
C MET A 182 -11.28 -19.56 14.61
N PRO A 183 -10.67 -19.58 15.82
CA PRO A 183 -10.72 -20.76 16.65
C PRO A 183 -12.11 -20.85 17.26
N GLY A 184 -12.85 -21.91 16.89
CA GLY A 184 -13.92 -22.44 17.74
C GLY A 184 -13.35 -23.09 18.99
#